data_AF-A0A6A6JD20-F1
#
_entry.id   AF-A0A6A6JD20-F1
#
_cell.length_a   1.000
_cell.length_b   1.000
_cell.length_c   1.000
_cell.angle_alpha   90.00
_cell.angle_beta   90.00
_cell.angle_gamma   90.00
#
_symmetry.space_group_name_H-M   'P 1'
#
loop_
_entity.id
_entity.type
_entity.pdbx_description
1 polymer ?
#
loop_
_entity_poly.entity_id
_entity_poly.type
_entity_poly.pdbx_seq_one_letter_code
_entity_poly.pdbx_strand_id
1 'polypeptide(L)'
;MKVVIATALLAVAPLCSAWGLHLFNKPGYKDKIWYDQGHSKKGCTALSASTRDRAESMHWYSDYGDFEVVLYATTDCKTELGRSRGDWHLPGMSDKAKNNIASYKINN
;
A
#
# COMPACT_ATOMS: atom_id res chain seq x y z
N MET A 1 -48.92 0.43 -29.03
CA MET A 1 -47.47 0.62 -29.27
C MET A 1 -46.73 0.33 -27.97
N LYS A 2 -45.94 -0.76 -27.92
CA LYS A 2 -45.00 -1.01 -26.83
C LYS A 2 -43.60 -0.86 -27.41
N VAL A 3 -42.84 0.14 -26.96
CA VAL A 3 -41.41 0.23 -27.24
C VAL A 3 -40.69 0.14 -25.90
N VAL A 4 -39.81 -0.85 -25.84
CA VAL A 4 -39.10 -1.39 -24.69
C VAL A 4 -38.02 -0.40 -24.26
N ILE A 5 -38.02 -0.03 -22.98
CA ILE A 5 -36.96 0.77 -22.37
C ILE A 5 -35.73 -0.14 -22.25
N ALA A 6 -34.72 0.09 -23.09
CA ALA A 6 -33.44 -0.59 -23.01
C ALA A 6 -32.64 0.02 -21.85
N THR A 7 -32.71 -0.61 -20.68
CA THR A 7 -31.89 -0.26 -19.52
C THR A 7 -30.45 -0.65 -19.81
N ALA A 8 -29.58 0.33 -20.10
CA ALA A 8 -28.15 0.09 -20.21
C ALA A 8 -27.59 -0.29 -18.83
N LEU A 9 -27.25 -1.57 -18.63
CA LEU A 9 -26.42 -1.99 -17.51
C LEU A 9 -25.00 -1.47 -17.76
N LEU A 10 -24.63 -0.38 -17.09
CA LEU A 10 -23.24 0.02 -16.93
C LEU A 10 -22.54 -1.09 -16.13
N ALA A 11 -21.75 -1.92 -16.82
CA ALA A 11 -20.87 -2.87 -16.17
C ALA A 11 -19.88 -2.07 -15.32
N VAL A 12 -20.01 -2.16 -14.00
CA VAL A 12 -19.04 -1.60 -13.07
C VAL A 12 -17.80 -2.49 -13.15
N ALA A 13 -16.89 -2.17 -14.08
CA ALA A 13 -15.60 -2.83 -14.11
C ALA A 13 -14.93 -2.59 -12.73
N PRO A 14 -14.45 -3.64 -12.04
CA PRO A 14 -13.66 -3.43 -10.84
C PRO A 14 -12.46 -2.58 -11.25
N LEU A 15 -12.39 -1.35 -10.73
CA LEU A 15 -11.27 -0.47 -10.98
C LEU A 15 -10.04 -1.20 -10.40
N CYS A 16 -9.11 -1.64 -11.25
CA CYS A 16 -7.83 -2.18 -10.78
C CYS A 16 -7.13 -1.12 -9.93
N SER A 17 -6.74 -1.46 -8.70
CA SER A 17 -6.06 -0.50 -7.81
C SER A 17 -4.81 0.06 -8.48
N ALA A 18 -4.60 1.37 -8.32
CA ALA A 18 -3.49 2.08 -8.92
C ALA A 18 -2.17 1.84 -8.19
N TRP A 19 -2.26 1.52 -6.89
CA TRP A 19 -1.14 1.14 -6.05
C TRP A 19 -1.56 0.11 -5.00
N GLY A 20 -0.58 -0.59 -4.44
CA GLY A 20 -0.79 -1.45 -3.28
C GLY A 20 0.47 -1.65 -2.44
N LEU A 21 0.25 -1.79 -1.13
CA LEU A 21 1.27 -1.99 -0.11
C LEU A 21 0.97 -3.27 0.68
N HIS A 22 1.89 -4.23 0.63
CA HIS A 22 1.83 -5.46 1.40
C HIS A 22 3.01 -5.49 2.39
N LEU A 23 2.74 -5.71 3.67
CA LEU A 23 3.79 -5.93 4.67
C LEU A 23 3.72 -7.34 5.22
N PHE A 24 4.88 -7.92 5.48
CA PHE A 24 5.07 -9.32 5.85
C PHE A 24 5.95 -9.40 7.08
N ASN A 25 5.63 -10.30 8.03
CA ASN A 25 6.39 -10.42 9.28
C ASN A 25 7.67 -11.26 9.17
N LYS A 26 7.91 -11.84 8.00
CA LYS A 26 9.09 -12.66 7.70
C LYS A 26 9.74 -12.21 6.39
N PRO A 27 11.03 -12.50 6.20
CA PRO A 27 11.68 -12.33 4.91
C PRO A 27 11.06 -13.22 3.83
N GLY A 28 11.23 -12.82 2.57
CA GLY A 28 10.73 -13.54 1.40
C GLY A 28 9.21 -13.55 1.30
N TYR A 29 8.55 -12.49 1.76
CA TYR A 29 7.11 -12.25 1.57
C TYR A 29 6.21 -13.30 2.26
N LYS A 30 6.64 -13.78 3.42
CA LYS A 30 5.91 -14.78 4.21
C LYS A 30 5.12 -14.12 5.33
N ASP A 31 3.95 -14.69 5.64
CA ASP A 31 3.06 -14.25 6.72
C ASP A 31 2.68 -12.76 6.60
N LYS A 32 1.79 -12.47 5.64
CA LYS A 32 1.27 -11.12 5.40
C LYS A 32 0.54 -10.60 6.65
N ILE A 33 0.95 -9.43 7.13
CA ILE A 33 0.39 -8.77 8.33
C ILE A 33 -0.34 -7.47 7.99
N TRP A 34 -0.09 -6.89 6.82
CA TRP A 34 -0.79 -5.70 6.34
C TRP A 34 -1.05 -5.78 4.85
N TYR A 35 -2.17 -5.22 4.46
CA TYR A 35 -2.53 -5.00 3.07
C TYR A 35 -3.36 -3.73 2.94
N ASP A 36 -2.96 -2.85 2.05
CA ASP A 36 -3.74 -1.69 1.66
C ASP A 36 -3.52 -1.39 0.18
N GLN A 37 -4.53 -0.85 -0.48
CA GLN A 37 -4.49 -0.49 -1.89
C GLN A 37 -5.42 0.68 -2.18
N GLY A 38 -5.22 1.35 -3.31
CA GLY A 38 -6.08 2.47 -3.67
C GLY A 38 -5.80 3.04 -5.05
N HIS A 39 -6.54 4.11 -5.37
CA HIS A 39 -6.48 4.82 -6.66
C HIS A 39 -6.02 6.28 -6.54
N SER A 40 -5.78 6.75 -5.32
CA SER A 40 -5.45 8.14 -5.03
C SER A 40 -4.40 8.21 -3.93
N LYS A 41 -3.78 9.38 -3.76
CA LYS A 41 -2.91 9.67 -2.63
C LYS A 41 -3.63 9.37 -1.31
N LYS A 42 -2.86 8.97 -0.30
CA LYS A 42 -3.36 8.65 1.04
C LYS A 42 -2.52 9.40 2.06
N GLY A 43 -3.21 10.10 2.96
CA GLY A 43 -2.57 10.81 4.07
C GLY A 43 -1.80 9.87 5.01
N CYS A 44 -1.17 10.44 6.03
CA CYS A 44 -0.46 9.65 7.02
C CYS A 44 -1.37 8.58 7.64
N THR A 45 -1.00 7.32 7.47
CA THR A 45 -1.78 6.18 7.95
C THR A 45 -0.95 5.41 8.97
N ALA A 46 -1.35 5.50 10.24
CA ALA A 46 -0.74 4.72 11.31
C ALA A 46 -1.12 3.24 11.18
N LEU A 47 -0.14 2.36 11.31
CA LEU A 47 -0.38 0.92 11.37
C LEU A 47 -1.03 0.55 12.71
N SER A 48 -1.87 -0.47 12.68
CA SER A 48 -2.47 -1.03 13.90
C SER A 48 -1.38 -1.53 14.85
N ALA A 49 -1.69 -1.55 16.15
CA ALA A 49 -0.76 -2.05 17.16
C ALA A 49 -0.30 -3.51 16.91
N SER A 50 -1.12 -4.33 16.25
CA SER A 50 -0.78 -5.71 15.91
C SER A 50 0.21 -5.87 14.75
N THR A 51 0.39 -4.82 13.94
CA THR A 51 1.16 -4.81 12.69
C THR A 51 2.46 -4.02 12.80
N ARG A 52 2.39 -2.88 13.50
CA ARG A 52 3.50 -1.94 13.69
C ARG A 52 4.75 -2.65 14.24
N ASP A 53 5.90 -2.25 13.72
CA ASP A 53 7.23 -2.70 14.15
C ASP A 53 7.47 -4.21 14.00
N ARG A 54 6.77 -4.84 13.05
CA ARG A 54 6.89 -6.30 12.79
C ARG A 54 7.26 -6.65 11.36
N ALA A 55 7.28 -5.68 10.45
CA ALA A 55 7.52 -5.95 9.05
C ALA A 55 9.00 -6.25 8.78
N GLU A 56 9.28 -7.35 8.08
CA GLU A 56 10.62 -7.76 7.66
C GLU A 56 10.77 -7.82 6.13
N SER A 57 9.67 -7.89 5.37
CA SER A 57 9.66 -7.78 3.91
C SER A 57 8.40 -7.07 3.41
N MET A 58 8.43 -6.62 2.15
CA MET A 58 7.37 -5.76 1.60
C MET A 58 7.23 -5.91 0.08
N HIS A 59 5.98 -5.85 -0.39
CA HIS A 59 5.71 -5.46 -1.77
C HIS A 59 5.05 -4.08 -1.78
N TRP A 60 5.58 -3.21 -2.62
CA TRP A 60 4.92 -2.00 -3.07
C TRP A 60 4.84 -2.05 -4.58
N TYR A 61 3.68 -1.73 -5.13
CA TYR A 61 3.50 -1.58 -6.57
C TYR A 61 2.73 -0.31 -6.88
N SER A 62 2.99 0.26 -8.05
CA SER A 62 2.34 1.46 -8.58
C SER A 62 1.97 1.24 -10.04
N ASP A 63 0.91 0.44 -10.26
CA ASP A 63 0.49 -0.03 -11.58
C ASP A 63 -0.01 1.11 -12.50
N TYR A 64 -0.62 2.14 -11.91
CA TYR A 64 -1.23 3.24 -12.67
C TYR A 64 -0.98 4.59 -12.02
N GLY A 65 -0.11 5.41 -12.63
CA GLY A 65 0.30 6.71 -12.08
C GLY A 65 1.57 6.60 -11.24
N ASP A 66 2.31 7.71 -11.12
CA ASP A 66 3.60 7.77 -10.43
C ASP A 66 3.42 7.90 -8.90
N PHE A 67 2.74 6.94 -8.27
CA PHE A 67 2.54 6.98 -6.82
C PHE A 67 3.83 6.69 -6.07
N GLU A 68 4.03 7.44 -4.97
CA GLU A 68 5.14 7.26 -4.07
C GLU A 68 4.66 6.70 -2.73
N VAL A 69 5.23 5.57 -2.29
CA VAL A 69 5.13 5.15 -0.89
C VAL A 69 6.25 5.77 -0.08
N VAL A 70 5.94 6.27 1.11
CA VAL A 70 6.92 6.67 2.13
C VAL A 70 6.62 5.92 3.42
N LEU A 71 7.64 5.30 4.01
CA LEU A 71 7.55 4.53 5.26
C LEU A 71 8.17 5.32 6.40
N TYR A 72 7.57 5.26 7.59
CA TYR A 72 8.00 6.04 8.76
C TYR A 72 8.09 5.20 10.03
N ALA A 73 9.01 5.60 10.91
CA ALA A 73 9.25 5.00 12.23
C ALA A 73 8.30 5.48 13.32
N THR A 74 7.57 6.57 13.08
CA THR A 74 6.58 7.11 14.02
C THR A 74 5.19 6.98 13.45
N THR A 75 4.17 6.95 14.31
CA THR A 75 2.77 6.86 13.88
C THR A 75 2.23 8.12 13.22
N ASP A 76 2.95 9.24 13.36
CA ASP A 76 2.56 10.57 12.86
C ASP A 76 3.36 11.01 11.61
N CYS A 77 4.02 10.06 10.94
CA CYS A 77 4.78 10.25 9.70
C CYS A 77 5.88 11.33 9.78
N LYS A 78 6.63 11.39 10.87
CA LYS A 78 7.70 12.39 11.07
C LYS A 78 9.10 11.87 10.80
N THR A 79 9.37 10.60 11.10
CA THR A 79 10.72 10.01 10.96
C THR A 79 10.75 9.04 9.79
N GLU A 80 11.29 9.47 8.64
CA GLU A 80 11.32 8.66 7.43
C GLU A 80 12.35 7.52 7.47
N LEU A 81 11.92 6.36 6.99
CA LEU A 81 12.72 5.15 6.84
C LEU A 81 13.17 4.95 5.40
N GLY A 82 12.28 5.20 4.43
CA GLY A 82 12.55 5.12 3.01
C GLY A 82 11.31 5.41 2.17
N ARG A 83 11.51 5.54 0.86
CA ARG A 83 10.45 5.85 -0.11
C ARG A 83 10.73 5.24 -1.48
N SER A 84 9.68 5.05 -2.28
CA SER A 84 9.80 4.67 -3.69
C SER A 84 8.64 5.19 -4.53
N ARG A 85 8.94 5.69 -5.74
CA ARG A 85 7.98 6.18 -6.76
C ARG A 85 7.54 5.13 -7.79
N GLY A 86 8.06 3.92 -7.67
CA GLY A 86 7.68 2.78 -8.50
C GLY A 86 7.81 1.51 -7.68
N ASP A 87 7.55 0.37 -8.32
CA ASP A 87 7.58 -0.94 -7.70
C ASP A 87 8.79 -1.13 -6.79
N TRP A 88 8.52 -1.53 -5.55
CA TRP A 88 9.54 -1.72 -4.54
C TRP A 88 9.29 -3.02 -3.79
N HIS A 89 9.95 -4.05 -4.31
CA HIS A 89 9.84 -5.42 -3.82
C HIS A 89 11.07 -5.74 -2.98
N LEU A 90 10.89 -5.75 -1.66
CA LEU A 90 11.95 -5.98 -0.69
C LEU A 90 11.79 -7.36 -0.07
N PRO A 91 12.55 -8.39 -0.50
CA PRO A 91 12.50 -9.71 0.13
C PRO A 91 13.09 -9.68 1.55
N GLY A 92 13.89 -8.66 1.85
CA GLY A 92 14.27 -8.28 3.21
C GLY A 92 14.39 -6.77 3.29
N MET A 93 13.85 -6.18 4.35
CA MET A 93 14.04 -4.76 4.65
C MET A 93 15.49 -4.47 5.06
N SER A 94 15.90 -3.22 4.92
CA SER A 94 17.16 -2.74 5.50
C SER A 94 17.10 -2.79 7.03
N ASP A 95 18.27 -2.84 7.68
CA ASP A 95 18.38 -2.85 9.15
C ASP A 95 17.67 -1.67 9.81
N LYS A 96 17.61 -0.52 9.11
CA LYS A 96 16.91 0.68 9.59
C LYS A 96 15.38 0.50 9.62
N ALA A 97 14.82 -0.19 8.63
CA ALA A 97 13.37 -0.27 8.43
C ALA A 97 12.76 -1.56 9.01
N LYS A 98 13.53 -2.65 9.06
CA LYS A 98 13.10 -3.93 9.62
C LYS A 98 12.58 -3.73 11.04
N ASN A 99 11.38 -4.24 11.31
CA ASN A 99 10.74 -4.18 12.62
C ASN A 99 10.65 -2.76 13.21
N ASN A 100 10.56 -1.74 12.35
CA ASN A 100 10.59 -0.34 12.77
C ASN A 100 9.57 0.52 12.01
N ILE A 101 8.66 -0.07 11.24
CA ILE A 101 7.64 0.68 10.49
C ILE A 101 6.39 0.85 11.35
N ALA A 102 6.01 2.11 11.59
CA ALA A 102 4.86 2.49 12.37
C ALA A 102 3.74 3.17 11.54
N SER A 103 4.09 3.80 10.42
CA SER A 103 3.11 4.41 9.52
C SER A 103 3.64 4.52 8.09
N TYR A 104 2.75 4.84 7.16
CA TYR A 104 3.09 5.13 5.77
C TYR A 104 2.23 6.27 5.21
N LYS A 105 2.68 6.83 4.09
CA LYS A 105 1.96 7.83 3.31
C LYS A 105 2.07 7.48 1.83
N ILE A 106 1.01 7.73 1.07
CA ILE A 106 1.01 7.59 -0.38
C ILE A 106 0.91 8.98 -1.01
N ASN A 107 1.94 9.40 -1.75
CA ASN A 107 1.97 10.64 -2.51
C ASN A 107 1.80 10.35 -4.01
N ASN A 108 1.62 11.42 -4.80
CA ASN A 108 1.63 11.42 -6.26
C ASN A 108 2.75 12.34 -6.76
#